data_AF-A0A7J9WZT7-F1
#
_entry.id   AF-A0A7J9WZT7-F1
#
_cell.length_a   1.000
_cell.length_b   1.000
_cell.length_c   1.000
_cell.angle_alpha   90.00
_cell.angle_beta   90.00
_cell.angle_gamma   90.00
#
_symmetry.space_group_name_H-M   'P 1'
#
loop_
_entity.id
_entity.type
_entity.pdbx_description
1 polymer ?
#
loop_
_entity_poly.entity_id
_entity_poly.type
_entity_poly.pdbx_seq_one_letter_code
_entity_poly.pdbx_strand_id
1 'polypeptide(L)'
;MELTRDPLVPDDHDEIKSEELAALEREVDGLKTALGSRTLIGKAMGLIIEREGVNETEAFEMLKTMSQHSNVKLRDVAARLAKEAQPTGKEEPEEAPT
;
A
#
# COMPACT_ATOMS: atom_id res chain seq x y z
N MET A 1 25.26 40.19 -42.41
CA MET A 1 24.06 40.80 -41.81
C MET A 1 23.35 39.70 -41.05
N GLU A 2 23.41 39.81 -39.73
CA GLU A 2 22.50 39.28 -38.71
C GLU A 2 22.01 37.84 -38.88
N LEU A 3 22.72 36.97 -38.16
CA LEU A 3 22.21 35.74 -37.55
C LEU A 3 21.09 36.11 -36.56
N THR A 4 19.84 36.20 -37.00
CA THR A 4 18.69 36.09 -36.10
C THR A 4 18.25 34.64 -36.09
N ARG A 5 18.89 33.86 -35.21
CA ARG A 5 18.22 32.67 -34.65
C ARG A 5 16.96 33.20 -33.97
N ASP A 6 15.81 32.82 -34.48
CA ASP A 6 14.57 32.80 -33.69
C ASP A 6 14.90 32.11 -32.36
N PRO A 7 14.76 32.79 -31.21
CA PRO A 7 14.86 32.10 -29.94
C PRO A 7 13.66 31.16 -29.86
N LEU A 8 13.94 29.86 -29.86
CA LEU A 8 13.04 28.86 -29.33
C LEU A 8 12.75 29.28 -27.89
N VAL A 9 11.65 30.01 -27.70
CA VAL A 9 11.09 30.28 -26.38
C VAL A 9 10.70 28.91 -25.83
N PRO A 10 11.38 28.39 -24.79
CA PRO A 10 10.93 27.18 -24.13
C PRO A 10 9.54 27.47 -23.57
N ASP A 11 8.57 26.64 -23.94
CA ASP A 11 7.18 26.76 -23.51
C ASP A 11 7.15 26.59 -21.98
N ASP A 12 6.97 27.68 -21.21
CA ASP A 12 6.85 27.66 -19.73
C ASP A 12 5.79 26.66 -19.24
N HIS A 13 4.91 26.20 -20.12
CA HIS A 13 3.88 25.21 -19.86
C HIS A 13 4.42 23.78 -19.61
N ASP A 14 5.62 23.41 -20.08
CA ASP A 14 6.16 22.06 -19.84
C ASP A 14 6.67 21.90 -18.39
N GLU A 15 7.25 22.93 -17.79
CA GLU A 15 7.66 22.90 -16.38
C GLU A 15 6.45 22.90 -15.43
N ILE A 16 5.43 23.73 -15.69
CA ILE A 16 4.21 23.78 -14.87
C ILE A 16 3.42 22.46 -14.93
N LYS A 17 3.31 21.83 -16.11
CA LYS A 17 2.67 20.51 -16.25
C LYS A 17 3.38 19.41 -15.46
N SER A 18 4.70 19.51 -15.31
CA SER A 18 5.48 18.49 -14.59
C SER A 18 5.20 18.51 -13.09
N GLU A 19 5.05 19.69 -12.49
CA GLU A 19 4.73 19.83 -11.06
C GLU A 19 3.30 19.39 -10.76
N GLU A 20 2.35 19.75 -11.61
CA GLU A 20 0.94 19.36 -11.48
C GLU A 20 0.75 17.85 -11.64
N LEU A 21 1.44 17.24 -12.60
CA LEU A 21 1.47 15.78 -12.76
C LEU A 21 2.05 15.09 -11.52
N ALA A 22 3.18 15.58 -10.99
CA ALA A 22 3.81 15.01 -9.79
C ALA A 22 2.95 15.18 -8.53
N ALA A 23 2.14 16.24 -8.44
CA ALA A 23 1.17 16.42 -7.35
C ALA A 23 0.03 15.40 -7.45
N LEU A 24 -0.54 15.22 -8.64
CA LEU A 24 -1.64 14.29 -8.88
C LEU A 24 -1.19 12.83 -8.69
N GLU A 25 0.02 12.48 -9.12
CA GLU A 25 0.61 11.16 -8.87
C GLU A 25 0.77 10.86 -7.37
N ARG A 26 1.22 11.85 -6.58
CA ARG A 26 1.33 11.73 -5.12
C ARG A 26 -0.04 11.55 -4.46
N GLU A 27 -1.06 12.26 -4.93
CA GLU A 27 -2.42 12.13 -4.43
C GLU A 27 -2.99 10.73 -4.74
N VAL A 28 -2.86 10.27 -5.98
CA VAL A 28 -3.28 8.93 -6.41
C VAL A 28 -2.55 7.85 -5.61
N ASP A 29 -1.26 7.99 -5.37
CA ASP A 29 -0.47 7.04 -4.57
C ASP A 29 -0.92 7.03 -3.09
N GLY A 30 -1.18 8.20 -2.51
CA GLY A 30 -1.73 8.33 -1.18
C GLY A 30 -3.10 7.66 -1.02
N LEU A 31 -3.99 7.85 -2.01
CA LEU A 31 -5.31 7.22 -2.04
C LEU A 31 -5.22 5.70 -2.19
N LYS A 32 -4.39 5.21 -3.12
CA LYS A 32 -4.15 3.75 -3.31
C LYS A 32 -3.60 3.13 -2.03
N THR A 33 -2.66 3.81 -1.39
CA THR A 33 -2.07 3.39 -0.12
C THR A 33 -3.11 3.33 1.01
N ALA A 34 -4.00 4.32 1.10
CA ALA A 34 -5.09 4.32 2.08
C ALA A 34 -6.09 3.18 1.85
N LEU A 35 -6.49 2.94 0.59
CA LEU A 35 -7.40 1.85 0.22
C LEU A 35 -6.80 0.47 0.50
N GLY A 36 -5.52 0.28 0.16
CA GLY A 36 -4.78 -0.95 0.47
C GLY A 36 -4.70 -1.20 1.97
N SER A 37 -4.42 -0.15 2.76
CA SER A 37 -4.36 -0.24 4.23
C SER A 37 -5.69 -0.66 4.83
N ARG A 38 -6.82 -0.09 4.39
CA ARG A 38 -8.16 -0.45 4.89
C ARG A 38 -8.51 -1.91 4.63
N THR A 39 -8.16 -2.41 3.44
CA THR A 39 -8.42 -3.82 3.07
C THR A 39 -7.61 -4.78 3.94
N LEU A 40 -6.33 -4.48 4.17
CA LEU A 40 -5.45 -5.32 5.00
C LEU A 40 -5.88 -5.31 6.47
N ILE A 41 -6.28 -4.16 7.00
CA ILE A 41 -6.80 -4.03 8.37
C ILE A 41 -8.07 -4.88 8.54
N GLY A 42 -9.02 -4.81 7.61
CA GLY A 42 -10.23 -5.63 7.65
C GLY A 42 -9.93 -7.13 7.61
N LYS A 43 -9.00 -7.57 6.74
CA LYS A 43 -8.57 -8.98 6.70
C LYS A 43 -7.93 -9.43 8.02
N ALA A 44 -7.03 -8.62 8.56
CA ALA A 44 -6.38 -8.90 9.84
C ALA A 44 -7.39 -9.00 10.99
N MET A 45 -8.36 -8.08 11.05
CA MET A 45 -9.43 -8.12 12.04
C MET A 45 -10.28 -9.39 11.91
N GLY A 46 -10.64 -9.79 10.68
CA GLY A 46 -11.38 -11.04 10.45
C GLY A 46 -10.66 -12.26 11.01
N LEU A 47 -9.33 -12.33 10.85
CA LEU A 47 -8.52 -13.42 11.41
C LEU A 47 -8.49 -13.41 12.94
N ILE A 48 -8.42 -12.22 13.56
CA ILE A 48 -8.45 -12.09 15.03
C ILE A 48 -9.83 -12.51 15.56
N ILE A 49 -10.91 -12.08 14.91
CA ILE A 49 -12.28 -12.47 15.26
C ILE A 49 -12.43 -13.99 15.19
N GLU A 50 -11.95 -14.61 14.11
CA GLU A 50 -12.03 -16.06 13.91
C GLU A 50 -11.21 -16.84 14.96
N ARG A 51 -10.01 -16.35 15.30
CA ARG A 51 -9.10 -17.04 16.23
C ARG A 51 -9.46 -16.85 17.70
N GLU A 52 -9.85 -15.64 18.09
CA GLU A 52 -10.06 -15.25 19.48
C GLU A 52 -11.54 -15.21 19.89
N GLY A 53 -12.48 -15.32 18.94
CA GLY A 53 -13.92 -15.31 19.22
C GLY A 53 -14.47 -13.97 19.70
N VAL A 54 -13.80 -12.87 19.34
CA VAL A 54 -14.13 -11.50 19.78
C VAL A 54 -14.99 -10.76 18.77
N ASN A 55 -15.55 -9.61 19.16
CA ASN A 55 -16.25 -8.73 18.22
C ASN A 55 -15.28 -7.82 17.43
N GLU A 56 -15.82 -7.10 16.44
CA GLU A 56 -15.04 -6.22 15.54
C GLU A 56 -14.28 -5.11 16.28
N THR A 57 -14.91 -4.48 17.28
CA THR A 57 -14.28 -3.42 18.08
C THR A 57 -13.10 -3.95 18.88
N GLU A 58 -13.27 -5.11 19.51
CA GLU A 58 -12.21 -5.78 20.27
C GLU A 58 -11.05 -6.21 19.37
N ALA A 59 -11.34 -6.74 18.18
CA ALA A 59 -10.32 -7.08 17.19
C ALA A 59 -9.50 -5.88 16.74
N PHE A 60 -10.15 -4.73 16.52
CA PHE A 60 -9.45 -3.50 16.17
C PHE A 60 -8.55 -2.99 17.32
N GLU A 61 -9.05 -2.98 18.56
CA GLU A 61 -8.24 -2.59 19.72
C GLU A 61 -7.06 -3.53 19.96
N MET A 62 -7.21 -4.84 19.71
CA MET A 62 -6.09 -5.79 19.75
C MET A 62 -5.04 -5.47 18.68
N LEU A 63 -5.46 -5.23 17.44
CA LEU A 63 -4.54 -4.86 16.35
C LEU A 63 -3.79 -3.56 16.65
N LYS A 64 -4.48 -2.59 17.23
CA LYS A 64 -3.93 -1.31 17.69
C LYS A 64 -2.96 -1.48 18.87
N THR A 65 -3.24 -2.40 19.79
CA THR A 65 -2.34 -2.75 20.89
C THR A 65 -1.05 -3.39 20.35
N MET A 66 -1.16 -4.32 19.41
CA MET A 66 -0.01 -4.93 18.74
C MET A 66 0.85 -3.88 18.00
N SER A 67 0.21 -2.94 17.30
CA SER A 67 0.89 -1.81 16.64
C SER A 67 1.66 -0.93 17.61
N GLN A 68 1.05 -0.57 18.74
CA GLN A 68 1.71 0.23 19.79
C GLN A 68 2.87 -0.51 20.44
N HIS A 69 2.68 -1.78 20.82
CA HIS A 69 3.72 -2.59 21.46
C HIS A 69 4.92 -2.82 20.54
N SER A 70 4.69 -2.97 19.23
CA SER A 70 5.76 -3.16 18.25
C SER A 70 6.34 -1.86 17.69
N ASN A 71 5.75 -0.70 18.03
CA ASN A 71 6.07 0.60 17.42
C ASN A 71 6.10 0.55 15.87
N VAL A 72 5.19 -0.22 15.28
CA VAL A 72 5.04 -0.40 13.84
C VAL A 72 3.67 0.14 13.42
N LYS A 73 3.57 0.72 12.21
CA LYS A 73 2.30 1.25 11.71
C LYS A 73 1.24 0.14 11.66
N LEU A 74 0.01 0.46 12.06
CA LEU A 74 -1.11 -0.48 12.09
C LEU A 74 -1.29 -1.26 10.78
N ARG A 75 -1.14 -0.59 9.63
CA ARG A 75 -1.24 -1.21 8.31
C ARG A 75 -0.20 -2.32 8.09
N ASP A 76 1.00 -2.17 8.64
CA ASP A 76 2.11 -3.10 8.45
C ASP A 76 1.94 -4.30 9.37
N VAL A 77 1.43 -4.09 10.60
CA VAL A 77 1.00 -5.17 11.50
C VAL A 77 -0.12 -5.97 10.85
N ALA A 78 -1.13 -5.29 10.30
CA ALA A 78 -2.23 -5.93 9.58
C ALA A 78 -1.75 -6.74 8.37
N ALA A 79 -0.80 -6.19 7.60
CA ALA A 79 -0.21 -6.88 6.46
C ALA A 79 0.50 -8.18 6.85
N ARG A 80 1.23 -8.16 7.98
CA ARG A 80 1.92 -9.35 8.50
C ARG A 80 0.92 -10.43 8.90
N LEU A 81 -0.11 -10.07 9.66
CA LEU A 81 -1.14 -11.01 10.10
C LEU A 81 -1.94 -11.59 8.92
N ALA A 82 -2.30 -10.74 7.94
CA ALA A 82 -2.98 -11.18 6.72
C ALA A 82 -2.11 -12.09 5.82
N LYS A 83 -0.78 -11.99 5.92
CA LYS A 83 0.16 -12.88 5.22
C LYS A 83 0.22 -14.26 5.87
N GLU A 84 0.19 -14.33 7.19
CA GLU A 84 0.20 -15.60 7.95
C GLU A 84 -1.04 -16.47 7.70
N ALA A 85 -2.16 -15.87 7.32
CA ALA A 85 -3.39 -16.59 7.00
C ALA A 85 -3.44 -17.17 5.59
N GLN A 86 -2.52 -16.78 4.71
CA GLN A 86 -2.30 -17.53 3.48
C GLN A 86 -1.41 -18.71 3.88
N PRO A 87 -1.92 -19.95 3.97
CA PRO A 87 -1.01 -21.08 3.95
C PRO A 87 -0.17 -20.88 2.70
N THR A 88 1.16 -20.96 2.85
CA THR A 88 2.11 -20.94 1.75
C THR A 88 1.91 -22.21 0.93
N GLY A 89 0.77 -22.33 0.24
CA GLY A 89 0.44 -23.35 -0.73
C GLY A 89 1.12 -23.03 -2.07
N LYS A 90 2.43 -22.83 -2.01
CA LYS A 90 3.31 -23.15 -3.14
C LYS A 90 4.03 -24.44 -2.76
N GLU A 91 3.25 -25.50 -2.61
CA GLU A 91 3.78 -26.82 -2.94
C GLU A 91 3.93 -26.80 -4.46
N GLU A 92 5.17 -26.59 -4.91
CA GLU A 92 5.55 -26.98 -6.27
C GLU A 92 5.21 -28.46 -6.40
N PRO A 93 4.38 -28.89 -7.38
CA PRO A 93 4.39 -30.29 -7.75
C PRO A 93 5.78 -30.54 -8.33
N GLU A 94 6.62 -31.19 -7.52
CA GLU A 94 7.80 -31.92 -7.94
C GLU A 94 7.36 -32.80 -9.12
N GLU A 95 7.64 -32.34 -10.34
CA GLU A 95 7.57 -33.16 -11.55
C GLU A 95 8.53 -34.33 -11.32
N ALA A 96 7.97 -35.45 -10.89
CA ALA A 96 8.69 -36.69 -10.68
C ALA A 96 9.38 -37.11 -11.99
N PRO A 97 10.66 -37.54 -11.95
CA PRO A 97 11.32 -38.06 -13.13
C PRO A 97 10.71 -39.43 -13.45
N THR A 98 10.28 -39.63 -14.68
CA THR A 98 10.13 -40.96 -15.30
C THR A 98 10.51 -40.86 -16.76
#